data_AF-A0A9K3D4Q8-F1
#
_entry.id   AF-A0A9K3D4Q8-F1
#
_cell.length_a   1.000
_cell.length_b   1.000
_cell.length_c   1.000
_cell.angle_alpha   90.00
_cell.angle_beta   90.00
_cell.angle_gamma   90.00
#
_symmetry.space_group_name_H-M   'P 1'
#
loop_
_entity.id
_entity.type
_entity.pdbx_description
1 polymer ?
#
loop_
_entity_poly.entity_id
_entity_poly.type
_entity_poly.pdbx_seq_one_letter_code
_entity_poly.pdbx_strand_id
1 'polypeptide(L)'
;YGVTGLSDLGVLDYSTEAMKSTTVDPSHTERIWWWQKCTQLAYFQTAPALNSLRSQHVSLEGHYRRCSEVYDLDISLYHDGVLPATYDNTITYGAAQYGGTQVMFVSGGDDPWTEACNMEENDLDDGVYMLVGTDEPSHTVPCYQAGHAVDLVTPTDEDCFDLMLTRDFETDLINAWMEL
;
A
#
# COMPACT_ATOMS: atom_id res chain seq x y z
N TYR A 1 -28.06 20.32 2.00
CA TYR A 1 -27.61 19.30 1.03
C TYR A 1 -27.21 18.07 1.82
N GLY A 2 -28.14 17.12 1.97
CA GLY A 2 -27.92 15.89 2.72
C GLY A 2 -27.21 14.87 1.85
N VAL A 3 -26.09 14.36 2.34
CA VAL A 3 -25.37 13.27 1.69
C VAL A 3 -26.07 11.97 2.07
N THR A 4 -26.96 11.50 1.20
CA THR A 4 -27.40 10.10 1.17
C THR A 4 -26.29 9.30 0.49
N GLY A 5 -25.47 8.58 1.25
CA GLY A 5 -24.37 7.82 0.64
C GLY A 5 -23.40 7.07 1.55
N LEU A 6 -23.69 6.92 2.85
CA LEU A 6 -22.94 6.00 3.71
C LEU A 6 -23.43 4.54 3.59
N SER A 7 -24.40 4.26 2.71
CA SER A 7 -25.04 2.94 2.59
C SER A 7 -24.50 2.05 1.47
N ASP A 8 -23.76 2.57 0.48
CA ASP A 8 -23.45 1.80 -0.74
C ASP A 8 -21.95 1.64 -1.05
N LEU A 9 -21.02 2.21 -0.27
CA LEU A 9 -19.57 2.11 -0.49
C LEU A 9 -18.81 1.53 0.72
N GLY A 10 -19.20 0.37 1.24
CA GLY A 10 -18.34 -0.26 2.26
C GLY A 10 -18.88 -1.45 3.03
N VAL A 11 -20.18 -1.76 2.95
CA VAL A 11 -20.68 -2.96 3.65
C VAL A 11 -20.44 -4.22 2.82
N LEU A 12 -20.72 -4.18 1.52
CA LEU A 12 -20.53 -5.33 0.62
C LEU A 12 -19.05 -5.65 0.40
N ASP A 13 -18.26 -4.60 0.18
CA ASP A 13 -16.81 -4.64 -0.03
C ASP A 13 -16.02 -5.32 1.10
N TYR A 14 -16.54 -5.22 2.33
CA TYR A 14 -15.94 -5.84 3.51
C TYR A 14 -16.77 -7.02 4.04
N SER A 15 -17.83 -7.43 3.34
CA SER A 15 -18.67 -8.58 3.72
C SER A 15 -18.08 -9.87 3.16
N THR A 16 -17.73 -10.79 4.06
CA THR A 16 -17.26 -12.14 3.67
C THR A 16 -18.30 -12.86 2.82
N GLU A 17 -19.58 -12.76 3.17
CA GLU A 17 -20.64 -13.42 2.40
C GLU A 17 -20.85 -12.79 1.02
N ALA A 18 -20.77 -11.46 0.91
CA ALA A 18 -20.90 -10.80 -0.39
C ALA A 18 -19.74 -11.17 -1.32
N MET A 19 -18.52 -11.27 -0.79
CA MET A 19 -17.32 -11.64 -1.55
C MET A 19 -17.31 -13.08 -2.07
N LYS A 20 -18.19 -13.97 -1.57
CA LYS A 20 -18.35 -15.33 -2.14
C LYS A 20 -18.95 -15.31 -3.54
N SER A 21 -19.66 -14.25 -3.92
CA SER A 21 -20.16 -14.10 -5.28
C SER A 21 -19.02 -14.00 -6.28
N THR A 22 -19.04 -14.84 -7.31
CA THR A 22 -18.08 -14.80 -8.43
C THR A 22 -18.58 -13.98 -9.62
N THR A 23 -19.71 -13.29 -9.48
CA THR A 23 -20.21 -12.39 -10.51
C THR A 23 -19.27 -11.20 -10.66
N VAL A 24 -18.82 -10.95 -11.88
CA VAL A 24 -17.96 -9.79 -12.18
C VAL A 24 -18.81 -8.53 -12.17
N ASP A 25 -18.47 -7.61 -11.28
CA ASP A 25 -19.06 -6.29 -11.18
C ASP A 25 -17.94 -5.24 -11.12
N PRO A 26 -17.78 -4.39 -12.14
CA PRO A 26 -16.77 -3.33 -12.14
C PRO A 26 -16.92 -2.32 -11.00
N SER A 27 -18.11 -2.23 -10.38
CA SER A 27 -18.34 -1.36 -9.21
C SER A 27 -17.92 -1.99 -7.88
N HIS A 28 -17.60 -3.31 -7.87
CA HIS A 28 -17.19 -4.05 -6.67
C HIS A 28 -15.93 -4.90 -6.97
N THR A 29 -14.75 -4.29 -6.88
CA THR A 29 -13.46 -4.94 -7.24
C THR A 29 -12.75 -5.61 -6.06
N GLU A 30 -13.31 -5.50 -4.85
CA GLU A 30 -12.67 -5.97 -3.62
C GLU A 30 -12.36 -7.46 -3.61
N ARG A 31 -13.21 -8.30 -4.22
CA ARG A 31 -12.94 -9.74 -4.30
C ARG A 31 -11.62 -10.03 -5.03
N ILE A 32 -11.24 -9.24 -6.02
CA ILE A 32 -9.99 -9.45 -6.76
C ILE A 32 -8.81 -8.97 -5.91
N TRP A 33 -8.96 -7.85 -5.22
CA TRP A 33 -7.93 -7.35 -4.30
C TRP A 33 -7.68 -8.31 -3.13
N TRP A 34 -8.75 -8.85 -2.54
CA TRP A 34 -8.66 -9.86 -1.49
C TRP A 34 -8.01 -11.15 -1.96
N TRP A 35 -8.23 -11.57 -3.20
CA TRP A 35 -7.53 -12.72 -3.76
C TRP A 35 -6.01 -12.51 -3.77
N GLN A 36 -5.53 -11.35 -4.23
CA GLN A 36 -4.10 -11.02 -4.23
C GLN A 36 -3.51 -10.99 -2.81
N LYS A 37 -4.21 -10.37 -1.85
CA LYS A 37 -3.81 -10.38 -0.43
C LYS A 37 -3.74 -11.79 0.13
N CYS A 38 -4.73 -12.63 -0.16
CA CYS A 38 -4.82 -13.99 0.38
C CYS A 38 -3.79 -14.95 -0.21
N THR A 39 -3.25 -14.69 -1.41
CA THR A 39 -2.43 -15.66 -2.16
C THR A 39 -1.00 -15.22 -2.43
N GLN A 40 -0.74 -13.91 -2.51
CA GLN A 40 0.54 -13.39 -3.02
C GLN A 40 1.14 -12.30 -2.13
N LEU A 41 0.32 -11.38 -1.61
CA LEU A 41 0.82 -10.18 -0.93
C LEU A 41 0.85 -10.32 0.61
N ALA A 42 -0.06 -11.10 1.19
CA ALA A 42 -0.30 -11.17 2.64
C ALA A 42 -0.42 -9.81 3.34
N TYR A 43 -0.96 -8.80 2.63
CA TYR A 43 -1.19 -7.49 3.20
C TYR A 43 -2.40 -7.52 4.16
N PHE A 44 -2.13 -7.72 5.44
CA PHE A 44 -3.15 -7.85 6.48
C PHE A 44 -2.95 -6.82 7.59
N GLN A 45 -3.70 -5.73 7.53
CA GLN A 45 -3.71 -4.76 8.63
C GLN A 45 -4.44 -5.36 9.84
N THR A 46 -3.73 -5.56 10.94
CA THR A 46 -4.29 -6.07 12.20
C THR A 46 -4.48 -4.94 13.21
N ALA A 47 -5.40 -5.13 14.15
CA ALA A 47 -5.52 -4.25 15.31
C ALA A 47 -4.26 -4.37 16.20
N PRO A 48 -3.66 -3.26 16.64
CA PRO A 48 -2.61 -3.29 17.65
C PRO A 48 -3.07 -3.97 18.94
N ALA A 49 -2.13 -4.63 19.63
CA ALA A 49 -2.43 -5.32 20.88
C ALA A 49 -2.81 -4.36 22.04
N LEU A 50 -2.31 -3.12 22.01
CA LEU A 50 -2.55 -2.10 23.02
C LEU A 50 -3.03 -0.80 22.36
N ASN A 51 -3.92 -0.07 23.04
CA ASN A 51 -4.42 1.25 22.61
C ASN A 51 -5.02 1.30 21.19
N SER A 52 -5.54 0.17 20.70
CA SER A 52 -6.14 0.10 19.36
C SER A 52 -7.49 0.80 19.32
N LEU A 53 -7.67 1.67 18.32
CA LEU A 53 -8.97 2.19 17.92
C LEU A 53 -9.79 1.16 17.12
N ARG A 54 -9.13 0.12 16.59
CA ARG A 54 -9.75 -0.96 15.80
C ARG A 54 -10.17 -2.12 16.70
N SER A 55 -11.27 -2.77 16.33
CA SER A 55 -11.75 -3.99 16.98
C SER A 55 -10.65 -5.06 17.01
N GLN A 56 -10.47 -5.71 18.16
CA GLN A 56 -9.52 -6.83 18.32
C GLN A 56 -9.90 -8.06 17.46
N HIS A 57 -11.11 -8.09 16.89
CA HIS A 57 -11.49 -9.10 15.90
C HIS A 57 -10.80 -8.91 14.54
N VAL A 58 -10.24 -7.74 14.26
CA VAL A 58 -9.39 -7.50 13.08
C VAL A 58 -8.01 -8.08 13.37
N SER A 59 -7.94 -9.40 13.30
CA SER A 59 -6.78 -10.22 13.62
C SER A 59 -6.33 -11.00 12.39
N LEU A 60 -5.09 -11.47 12.44
CA LEU A 60 -4.51 -12.27 11.39
C LEU A 60 -5.29 -13.58 11.14
N GLU A 61 -5.67 -14.26 12.22
CA GLU A 61 -6.58 -15.42 12.20
C GLU A 61 -7.92 -15.10 11.51
N GLY A 62 -8.50 -13.93 11.81
CA GLY A 62 -9.74 -13.49 11.18
C GLY A 62 -9.60 -13.28 9.67
N HIS A 63 -8.46 -12.74 9.23
CA HIS A 63 -8.14 -12.57 7.81
C HIS A 63 -7.97 -13.92 7.10
N TYR A 64 -7.25 -14.88 7.70
CA TYR A 64 -7.09 -16.21 7.11
C TYR A 64 -8.40 -16.98 7.02
N ARG A 65 -9.22 -16.92 8.06
CA ARG A 65 -10.55 -17.53 8.03
C ARG A 65 -11.37 -16.98 6.87
N ARG A 66 -11.33 -15.66 6.64
CA ARG A 66 -11.98 -15.06 5.47
C ARG A 66 -11.40 -15.58 4.16
N CYS A 67 -10.06 -15.62 4.02
CA CYS A 67 -9.42 -16.15 2.82
C CYS A 67 -9.87 -17.58 2.50
N SER A 68 -9.97 -18.43 3.54
CA SER A 68 -10.49 -19.79 3.42
C SER A 68 -11.97 -19.81 3.03
N GLU A 69 -12.82 -19.02 3.69
CA GLU A 69 -14.28 -19.00 3.44
C GLU A 69 -14.66 -18.45 2.05
N VAL A 70 -13.87 -17.55 1.46
CA VAL A 70 -14.19 -16.89 0.17
C VAL A 70 -13.57 -17.63 -1.02
N TYR A 71 -12.40 -18.25 -0.83
CA TYR A 71 -11.60 -18.78 -1.93
C TYR A 71 -11.22 -20.26 -1.76
N ASP A 72 -11.78 -20.94 -0.77
CA ASP A 72 -11.50 -22.35 -0.47
C ASP A 72 -10.01 -22.66 -0.25
N LEU A 73 -9.26 -21.68 0.30
CA LEU A 73 -7.86 -21.84 0.64
C LEU A 73 -7.70 -22.67 1.91
N ASP A 74 -6.76 -23.62 1.89
CA ASP A 74 -6.42 -24.42 3.05
C ASP A 74 -5.61 -23.59 4.06
N ILE A 75 -6.25 -23.25 5.17
CA ILE A 75 -5.65 -22.44 6.24
C ILE A 75 -4.44 -23.13 6.89
N SER A 76 -4.33 -24.46 6.80
CA SER A 76 -3.18 -25.20 7.36
C SER A 76 -1.88 -24.96 6.59
N LEU A 77 -1.97 -24.42 5.36
CA LEU A 77 -0.81 -24.07 4.55
C LEU A 77 -0.16 -22.73 4.97
N TYR A 78 -0.80 -21.96 5.84
CA TYR A 78 -0.21 -20.74 6.39
C TYR A 78 0.81 -21.14 7.47
N HIS A 79 2.08 -21.30 7.08
CA HIS A 79 3.20 -21.48 8.00
C HIS A 79 3.61 -20.12 8.58
N ASP A 80 3.63 -19.98 9.91
CA ASP A 80 3.94 -18.72 10.61
C ASP A 80 3.14 -17.51 10.10
N GLY A 81 1.95 -17.76 9.53
CA GLY A 81 1.07 -16.73 9.01
C GLY A 81 1.32 -16.29 7.56
N VAL A 82 2.07 -17.05 6.77
CA VAL A 82 2.33 -16.68 5.38
C VAL A 82 2.23 -17.92 4.49
N LEU A 83 1.57 -17.80 3.33
CA LEU A 83 1.60 -18.88 2.34
C LEU A 83 3.01 -18.94 1.73
N PRO A 84 3.53 -20.14 1.39
CA PRO A 84 4.82 -20.26 0.69
C PRO A 84 4.90 -19.37 -0.57
N ALA A 85 3.79 -19.27 -1.31
CA ALA A 85 3.68 -18.41 -2.48
C ALA A 85 3.87 -16.91 -2.18
N THR A 86 3.51 -16.45 -0.99
CA THR A 86 3.78 -15.06 -0.57
C THR A 86 5.26 -14.85 -0.34
N TYR A 87 5.95 -15.80 0.32
CA TYR A 87 7.39 -15.71 0.50
C TYR A 87 8.12 -15.70 -0.84
N ASP A 88 7.74 -16.59 -1.76
CA ASP A 88 8.26 -16.64 -3.12
C ASP A 88 8.02 -15.32 -3.87
N ASN A 89 6.85 -14.72 -3.70
CA ASN A 89 6.52 -13.42 -4.29
C ASN A 89 7.41 -12.30 -3.73
N THR A 90 7.60 -12.24 -2.42
CA THR A 90 8.47 -11.26 -1.76
C THR A 90 9.91 -11.34 -2.28
N ILE A 91 10.50 -12.53 -2.37
CA ILE A 91 11.87 -12.69 -2.88
C ILE A 91 11.97 -12.45 -4.39
N THR A 92 10.93 -12.77 -5.16
CA THR A 92 10.91 -12.56 -6.62
C THR A 92 11.09 -11.08 -6.97
N TYR A 93 10.53 -10.18 -6.16
CA TYR A 93 10.60 -8.73 -6.39
C TYR A 93 11.69 -8.03 -5.57
N GLY A 94 12.63 -8.77 -4.98
CA GLY A 94 13.78 -8.23 -4.27
C GLY A 94 13.55 -7.89 -2.80
N ALA A 95 12.31 -7.93 -2.30
CA ALA A 95 11.99 -7.59 -0.91
C ALA A 95 12.58 -6.22 -0.49
N ALA A 96 13.43 -6.21 0.55
CA ALA A 96 14.17 -5.02 0.98
C ALA A 96 15.39 -4.69 0.10
N GLN A 97 15.77 -5.58 -0.80
CA GLN A 97 16.90 -5.45 -1.72
C GLN A 97 16.37 -5.36 -3.16
N TYR A 98 15.72 -4.24 -3.46
CA TYR A 98 15.29 -3.93 -4.81
C TYR A 98 16.50 -3.84 -5.75
N GLY A 99 16.41 -4.50 -6.91
CA GLY A 99 17.51 -4.58 -7.89
C GLY A 99 17.22 -3.94 -9.24
N GLY A 100 16.12 -3.19 -9.35
CA GLY A 100 15.83 -2.43 -10.57
C GLY A 100 16.59 -1.11 -10.60
N THR A 101 16.52 -0.45 -11.75
CA THR A 101 17.15 0.86 -11.98
C THR A 101 16.14 1.83 -12.57
N GLN A 102 16.36 3.13 -12.42
CA GLN A 102 15.50 4.20 -12.93
C GLN A 102 14.12 4.15 -12.28
N VAL A 103 14.12 4.10 -10.94
CA VAL A 103 12.90 4.05 -10.12
C VAL A 103 13.02 5.00 -8.94
N MET A 104 12.12 5.97 -8.89
CA MET A 104 11.95 6.82 -7.73
C MET A 104 10.75 6.34 -6.91
N PHE A 105 10.91 6.17 -5.60
CA PHE A 105 9.80 5.86 -4.68
C PHE A 105 9.37 7.13 -3.95
N VAL A 106 8.13 7.57 -4.16
CA VAL A 106 7.59 8.78 -3.54
C VAL A 106 6.46 8.42 -2.59
N SER A 107 6.44 9.05 -1.43
CA SER A 107 5.37 8.90 -0.44
C SER A 107 5.01 10.24 0.18
N GLY A 108 3.80 10.35 0.70
CA GLY A 108 3.33 11.54 1.42
C GLY A 108 3.66 11.44 2.91
N GLY A 109 4.01 12.57 3.55
CA GLY A 109 4.31 12.60 4.98
C GLY A 109 3.14 12.19 5.90
N ASP A 110 1.90 12.36 5.44
CA ASP A 110 0.68 11.93 6.14
C ASP A 110 0.09 10.63 5.57
N ASP A 111 0.77 9.96 4.63
CA ASP A 111 0.32 8.69 4.07
C ASP A 111 0.64 7.54 5.04
N PRO A 112 -0.38 6.82 5.58
CA PRO A 112 -0.13 5.66 6.42
C PRO A 112 0.58 4.50 5.70
N TRP A 113 0.67 4.54 4.37
CA TRP A 113 1.41 3.56 3.57
C TRP A 113 2.92 3.81 3.54
N THR A 114 3.39 4.98 3.96
CA THR A 114 4.82 5.34 3.98
C THR A 114 5.66 4.35 4.78
N GLU A 115 5.14 3.85 5.90
CA GLU A 115 5.80 2.83 6.74
C GLU A 115 6.04 1.49 6.03
N ALA A 116 5.31 1.20 4.96
CA ALA A 116 5.50 -0.02 4.16
C ALA A 116 6.57 0.15 3.07
N CYS A 117 6.99 1.38 2.76
CA CYS A 117 8.14 1.66 1.91
C CYS A 117 9.40 1.41 2.75
N ASN A 118 10.34 0.58 2.29
CA ASN A 118 11.55 0.24 3.06
C ASN A 118 12.36 1.51 3.37
N MET A 119 12.18 2.04 4.58
CA MET A 119 12.93 3.15 5.11
C MET A 119 14.15 2.60 5.83
N GLU A 120 15.33 2.57 5.20
CA GLU A 120 16.55 2.47 6.01
C GLU A 120 16.74 3.80 6.75
N GLU A 121 16.88 3.71 8.06
CA GLU A 121 16.96 4.77 9.07
C GLU A 121 18.28 5.60 9.00
N ASN A 122 18.86 5.76 7.82
CA ASN A 122 20.03 6.62 7.64
C ASN A 122 19.56 7.97 7.09
N ASP A 123 19.61 8.99 7.96
CA ASP A 123 19.43 10.45 7.70
C ASP A 123 18.06 11.10 7.97
N LEU A 124 17.38 10.73 9.06
CA LEU A 124 16.13 11.38 9.49
C LEU A 124 16.25 12.78 10.13
N ASP A 125 17.34 13.53 9.94
CA ASP A 125 17.51 14.85 10.60
C ASP A 125 17.36 16.07 9.66
N ASP A 126 17.19 15.90 8.34
CA ASP A 126 17.18 17.05 7.41
C ASP A 126 16.31 16.90 6.12
N GLY A 127 15.22 16.11 6.16
CA GLY A 127 14.30 16.00 5.01
C GLY A 127 14.87 15.15 3.85
N VAL A 128 15.41 13.98 4.19
CA VAL A 128 16.38 13.28 3.33
C VAL A 128 15.75 12.17 2.48
N TYR A 129 16.28 12.11 1.25
CA TYR A 129 16.12 11.04 0.27
C TYR A 129 16.60 9.70 0.84
N MET A 130 15.69 8.75 1.02
CA MET A 130 16.00 7.37 1.39
C MET A 130 16.54 6.63 0.16
N LEU A 131 17.56 5.79 0.28
CA LEU A 131 18.10 5.05 -0.86
C LEU A 131 17.53 3.62 -0.87
N VAL A 132 16.68 3.30 -1.85
CA VAL A 132 16.26 1.90 -2.10
C VAL A 132 17.16 1.34 -3.20
N GLY A 133 18.37 0.92 -2.79
CA GLY A 133 19.48 0.61 -3.70
C GLY A 133 20.44 1.78 -3.77
N THR A 134 21.74 1.53 -3.84
CA THR A 134 22.80 2.56 -3.67
C THR A 134 22.72 3.76 -4.63
N ASP A 135 21.86 3.69 -5.66
CA ASP A 135 21.70 4.68 -6.72
C ASP A 135 20.24 5.14 -6.97
N GLU A 136 19.24 4.67 -6.22
CA GLU A 136 17.82 5.02 -6.47
C GLU A 136 17.23 5.90 -5.35
N PRO A 137 16.69 7.09 -5.68
CA PRO A 137 16.12 8.00 -4.70
C PRO A 137 14.72 7.54 -4.26
N SER A 138 14.47 7.57 -2.96
CA SER A 138 13.13 7.55 -2.39
C SER A 138 12.91 8.80 -1.53
N HIS A 139 11.72 9.35 -1.57
CA HIS A 139 11.42 10.66 -1.01
C HIS A 139 10.07 10.64 -0.29
N THR A 140 10.06 11.14 0.95
CA THR A 140 8.83 11.40 1.67
C THR A 140 8.58 12.88 1.64
N VAL A 141 7.48 13.32 1.01
CA VAL A 141 7.12 14.73 0.89
C VAL A 141 6.78 15.28 2.28
N PRO A 142 7.60 16.18 2.87
CA PRO A 142 7.46 16.65 4.25
C PRO A 142 6.38 17.74 4.36
N CYS A 143 5.16 17.42 3.94
CA CYS A 143 4.09 18.37 3.76
C CYS A 143 2.84 17.97 4.54
N TYR A 144 2.24 18.95 5.22
CA TYR A 144 0.97 18.75 5.90
C TYR A 144 -0.12 18.44 4.88
N GLN A 145 -0.90 17.38 5.13
CA GLN A 145 -1.92 16.83 4.24
C GLN A 145 -1.38 16.21 2.94
N ALA A 146 -0.08 15.91 2.87
CA ALA A 146 0.47 15.04 1.83
C ALA A 146 0.06 13.59 2.11
N GLY A 147 -1.12 13.22 1.63
CA GLY A 147 -1.66 11.87 1.74
C GLY A 147 -1.19 10.95 0.61
N HIS A 148 -2.02 9.96 0.30
CA HIS A 148 -1.68 8.89 -0.63
C HIS A 148 -1.43 9.38 -2.07
N ALA A 149 -0.22 9.08 -2.58
CA ALA A 149 0.22 9.40 -3.95
C ALA A 149 -0.07 10.86 -4.36
N VAL A 150 0.20 11.80 -3.44
CA VAL A 150 -0.17 13.21 -3.59
C VAL A 150 0.55 13.89 -4.76
N ASP A 151 1.75 13.42 -5.10
CA ASP A 151 2.56 13.81 -6.26
C ASP A 151 1.81 13.58 -7.58
N LEU A 152 1.02 12.50 -7.69
CA LEU A 152 0.28 12.14 -8.91
C LEU A 152 -1.06 12.86 -9.08
N VAL A 153 -1.52 13.60 -8.06
CA VAL A 153 -2.76 14.37 -8.13
C VAL A 153 -2.56 15.62 -9.00
N THR A 154 -3.62 16.07 -9.67
CA THR A 154 -3.60 17.32 -10.45
C THR A 154 -3.09 18.49 -9.59
N PRO A 155 -2.04 19.21 -10.02
CA PRO A 155 -1.51 20.33 -9.25
C PRO A 155 -2.54 21.42 -8.97
N THR A 156 -2.42 22.05 -7.80
CA THR A 156 -3.28 23.14 -7.36
C THR A 156 -2.46 24.28 -6.74
N ASP A 157 -3.05 25.47 -6.66
CA ASP A 157 -2.42 26.62 -5.99
C ASP A 157 -2.34 26.44 -4.45
N GLU A 158 -2.95 25.37 -3.90
CA GLU A 158 -2.87 25.01 -2.47
C GLU A 158 -1.72 24.06 -2.16
N ASP A 159 -1.01 23.57 -3.19
CA ASP A 159 0.10 22.66 -3.01
C ASP A 159 1.25 23.33 -2.25
N CYS A 160 1.76 22.62 -1.24
CA CYS A 160 2.91 23.08 -0.48
C CYS A 160 4.17 23.11 -1.36
N PHE A 161 5.12 23.94 -0.95
CA PHE A 161 6.38 24.13 -1.66
C PHE A 161 7.15 22.83 -1.89
N ASP A 162 7.22 21.93 -0.89
CA ASP A 162 7.94 20.67 -1.02
C ASP A 162 7.30 19.70 -2.02
N LEU A 163 5.96 19.71 -2.14
CA LEU A 163 5.26 18.91 -3.15
C LEU A 163 5.56 19.42 -4.56
N MET A 164 5.61 20.75 -4.75
CA MET A 164 6.00 21.35 -6.02
C MET A 164 7.43 20.95 -6.41
N LEU A 165 8.37 21.05 -5.46
CA LEU A 165 9.76 20.64 -5.69
C LEU A 165 9.90 19.15 -6.00
N THR A 166 9.09 18.30 -5.34
CA THR A 166 9.08 16.87 -5.61
C THR A 166 8.69 16.57 -7.06
N ARG A 167 7.62 17.20 -7.56
CA ARG A 167 7.16 17.02 -8.95
C ARG A 167 8.14 17.57 -9.99
N ASP A 168 8.79 18.69 -9.68
CA ASP A 168 9.86 19.23 -10.53
C ASP A 168 11.02 18.21 -10.62
N PHE A 169 11.43 17.64 -9.49
CA PHE A 169 12.48 16.63 -9.44
C PHE A 169 12.10 15.31 -10.15
N GLU A 170 10.87 14.83 -9.98
CA GLU A 170 10.34 13.68 -10.73
C GLU A 170 10.42 13.93 -12.24
N THR A 171 10.02 15.12 -12.68
CA THR A 171 10.05 15.53 -14.08
C THR A 171 11.48 15.54 -14.62
N ASP A 172 12.43 16.08 -13.86
CA ASP A 172 13.85 16.10 -14.23
C ASP A 172 14.43 14.68 -14.34
N LEU A 173 14.11 13.78 -13.41
CA LEU A 173 14.53 12.37 -13.46
C LEU A 173 13.96 11.66 -14.70
N ILE A 174 12.64 11.80 -14.95
CA ILE A 174 11.99 11.18 -16.11
C ILE A 174 12.62 11.70 -17.41
N ASN A 175 12.86 13.00 -17.53
CA ASN A 175 13.51 13.57 -18.71
C ASN A 175 14.93 13.01 -18.90
N ALA A 176 15.71 12.94 -17.83
CA ALA A 176 17.05 12.38 -17.87
C ALA A 176 17.05 10.91 -18.32
N TRP A 177 16.10 10.09 -17.85
CA TRP A 177 15.97 8.68 -18.25
C TRP A 177 15.54 8.53 -19.72
N MET A 178 14.75 9.46 -20.25
CA MET A 178 14.31 9.44 -21.65
C MET A 178 15.39 9.88 -22.64
N GLU A 179 16.46 10.52 -22.17
CA GLU A 179 17.60 10.95 -22.98
C GLU A 179 18.72 9.89 -23.12
N LEU A 180 18.61 8.75 -22.42
CA LEU A 180 19.55 7.62 -22.44
C LEU A 180 19.24 6.62 -23.57
#